data_AF-A0A924A2U5-F1
#
_entry.id   AF-A0A924A2U5-F1
#
_cell.length_a   1.000
_cell.length_b   1.000
_cell.length_c   1.000
_cell.angle_alpha   90.00
_cell.angle_beta   90.00
_cell.angle_gamma   90.00
#
_symmetry.space_group_name_H-M   'P 1'
#
loop_
_entity.id
_entity.type
_entity.pdbx_description
1 polymer ?
#
loop_
_entity_poly.entity_id
_entity_poly.type
_entity_poly.pdbx_seq_one_letter_code
_entity_poly.pdbx_strand_id
1 'polypeptide(L)'
;MKIIVLALSLLSLQTFAADKVCFNLLPAYVKFRPTNVPKQICLKSFSVDLSTNKITVQSTQPNLYQGLKVSYLARHNEDAYTFHSYGVYYFNEEMTCGKSETLELFVSGRLDNYGEAIASEMKISVDQWVTKDSCHLEGQRTSFMYQ
;
A
#
# COMPACT_ATOMS: atom_id res chain seq x y z
N MET A 1 53.36 14.49 -32.50
CA MET A 1 52.35 13.40 -32.58
C MET A 1 51.39 13.55 -31.42
N LYS A 2 50.08 13.61 -31.69
CA LYS A 2 49.01 13.77 -30.71
C LYS A 2 48.75 12.43 -29.99
N ILE A 3 48.80 12.40 -28.67
CA ILE A 3 48.33 11.26 -27.87
C ILE A 3 46.86 11.54 -27.52
N ILE A 4 45.99 10.66 -28.01
CA ILE A 4 44.55 10.67 -27.81
C ILE A 4 44.22 10.09 -26.43
N VAL A 5 43.35 10.78 -25.71
CA VAL A 5 42.70 10.43 -24.44
C VAL A 5 41.68 9.30 -24.67
N LEU A 6 41.62 8.30 -23.78
CA LEU A 6 40.43 7.48 -23.50
C LEU A 6 40.51 7.02 -22.03
N ALA A 7 39.87 7.68 -21.07
CA ALA A 7 38.43 7.78 -20.79
C ALA A 7 37.86 6.51 -20.11
N LEU A 8 37.59 6.68 -18.82
CA LEU A 8 36.59 6.04 -17.96
C LEU A 8 35.66 5.04 -18.65
N SER A 9 35.81 3.77 -18.30
CA SER A 9 34.70 2.82 -18.27
C SER A 9 34.06 2.88 -16.88
N LEU A 10 33.12 3.83 -16.70
CA LEU A 10 32.12 3.74 -15.64
C LEU A 10 31.38 2.41 -15.81
N LEU A 11 31.50 1.53 -14.83
CA LEU A 11 30.60 0.38 -14.69
C LEU A 11 29.18 0.93 -14.54
N SER A 12 28.41 0.89 -15.61
CA SER A 12 26.96 1.02 -15.54
C SER A 12 26.43 -0.18 -14.76
N LEU A 13 26.20 -0.01 -13.45
CA LEU A 13 25.30 -0.88 -12.72
C LEU A 13 23.95 -0.79 -13.43
N GLN A 14 23.60 -1.84 -14.15
CA GLN A 14 22.24 -2.06 -14.60
C GLN A 14 21.41 -2.28 -13.33
N THR A 15 20.83 -1.19 -12.82
CA THR A 15 19.81 -1.27 -11.79
C THR A 15 18.64 -2.00 -12.42
N PHE A 16 18.50 -3.28 -12.11
CA PHE A 16 17.25 -4.02 -12.29
C PHE A 16 16.19 -3.34 -11.41
N ALA A 17 15.61 -2.26 -11.94
CA ALA A 17 14.46 -1.63 -11.34
C ALA A 17 13.32 -2.63 -11.53
N ALA A 18 12.99 -3.39 -10.48
CA ALA A 18 11.73 -4.11 -10.41
C ALA A 18 10.61 -3.15 -10.80
N ASP A 19 9.82 -3.53 -11.81
CA ASP A 19 8.76 -2.68 -12.36
C ASP A 19 7.79 -2.29 -11.25
N LYS A 20 7.63 -0.98 -11.04
CA LYS A 20 6.74 -0.44 -10.02
C LYS A 20 5.30 -0.49 -10.56
N VAL A 21 4.40 -1.18 -9.85
CA VAL A 21 2.96 -1.15 -10.14
C VAL A 21 2.32 -0.01 -9.34
N CYS A 22 1.46 0.76 -9.97
CA CYS A 22 0.73 1.86 -9.32
C CYS A 22 -0.78 1.71 -9.52
N PHE A 23 -1.51 1.85 -8.43
CA PHE A 23 -2.97 1.91 -8.38
C PHE A 23 -3.38 3.36 -8.18
N ASN A 24 -4.23 3.87 -9.05
CA ASN A 24 -4.72 5.24 -9.01
C ASN A 24 -6.07 5.30 -8.30
N LEU A 25 -6.27 6.35 -7.50
CA LEU A 25 -7.56 6.60 -6.89
C LEU A 25 -8.63 6.75 -7.99
N LEU A 26 -9.79 6.09 -7.82
CA LEU A 26 -10.84 6.16 -8.84
C LEU A 26 -11.26 7.63 -9.09
N PRO A 27 -11.53 8.02 -10.36
CA PRO A 27 -11.85 9.41 -10.72
C PRO A 27 -12.98 10.03 -9.91
N ALA A 28 -13.98 9.23 -9.51
CA ALA A 28 -15.11 9.66 -8.69
C ALA A 28 -14.70 10.28 -7.34
N TYR A 29 -13.55 9.90 -6.79
CA TYR A 29 -13.10 10.35 -5.47
C TYR A 29 -12.08 11.49 -5.53
N VAL A 30 -11.49 11.77 -6.70
CA VAL A 30 -10.39 12.74 -6.84
C VAL A 30 -10.80 14.15 -6.37
N LYS A 31 -12.05 14.55 -6.65
CA LYS A 31 -12.56 15.89 -6.33
C LYS A 31 -12.75 16.13 -4.82
N PHE A 32 -13.04 15.08 -4.05
CA PHE A 32 -13.37 15.17 -2.63
C PHE A 32 -12.29 14.52 -1.74
N ARG A 33 -11.13 14.21 -2.31
CA ARG A 33 -10.06 13.49 -1.65
C ARG A 33 -9.44 14.34 -0.51
N PRO A 34 -9.47 13.85 0.74
CA PRO A 34 -8.74 14.45 1.86
C PRO A 34 -7.22 14.48 1.62
N THR A 35 -6.49 15.30 2.37
CA THR A 35 -5.03 15.41 2.24
C THR A 35 -4.31 14.10 2.56
N ASN A 36 -4.79 13.36 3.57
CA ASN A 36 -4.14 12.16 4.10
C ASN A 36 -4.44 10.88 3.27
N VAL A 37 -5.39 10.94 2.34
CA VAL A 37 -5.66 9.84 1.40
C VAL A 37 -4.78 10.01 0.16
N PRO A 38 -3.90 9.05 -0.21
CA PRO A 38 -3.02 9.20 -1.34
C PRO A 38 -3.79 9.26 -2.68
N LYS A 39 -3.28 10.00 -3.67
CA LYS A 39 -3.87 9.99 -5.03
C LYS A 39 -3.52 8.70 -5.80
N GLN A 40 -2.40 8.11 -5.44
CA GLN A 40 -1.81 6.96 -6.09
C GLN A 40 -1.05 6.16 -5.03
N ILE A 41 -1.17 4.85 -5.13
CA ILE A 41 -0.49 3.89 -4.27
C ILE A 41 0.41 3.05 -5.16
N CYS A 42 1.72 3.03 -4.88
CA CYS A 42 2.66 2.30 -5.73
C CYS A 42 3.47 1.27 -4.95
N LEU A 43 3.60 0.09 -5.54
CA LEU A 43 4.27 -1.08 -5.00
C LEU A 43 5.36 -1.54 -5.96
N LYS A 44 6.51 -1.94 -5.43
CA LYS A 44 7.50 -2.74 -6.15
C LYS A 44 7.25 -4.22 -5.95
N SER A 45 6.92 -4.61 -4.71
CA SER A 45 6.49 -5.96 -4.37
C SER A 45 5.57 -5.95 -3.15
N PHE A 46 4.74 -6.98 -3.07
CA PHE A 46 3.91 -7.29 -1.91
C PHE A 46 3.91 -8.81 -1.79
N SER A 47 4.39 -9.32 -0.65
CA SER A 47 4.39 -10.74 -0.39
C SER A 47 3.96 -11.06 1.03
N VAL A 48 3.45 -12.29 1.19
CA VAL A 48 3.08 -12.86 2.48
C VAL A 48 3.86 -14.14 2.67
N ASP A 49 4.64 -14.23 3.73
CA ASP A 49 5.21 -15.48 4.18
C ASP A 49 4.06 -16.41 4.62
N LEU A 50 3.79 -17.44 3.82
CA LEU A 50 2.69 -18.37 4.02
C LEU A 50 2.81 -19.20 5.31
N SER A 51 4.00 -19.27 5.91
CA SER A 51 4.26 -20.01 7.15
C SER A 51 4.07 -19.14 8.40
N THR A 52 4.39 -17.84 8.30
CA THR A 52 4.35 -16.91 9.44
C THR A 52 3.26 -15.85 9.35
N ASN A 53 2.55 -15.77 8.22
CA ASN A 53 1.58 -14.73 7.88
C ASN A 53 2.18 -13.32 7.98
N LYS A 54 3.49 -13.17 7.77
CA LYS A 54 4.16 -11.87 7.77
C LYS A 54 4.11 -11.25 6.39
N ILE A 55 3.71 -9.98 6.34
CA ILE A 55 3.69 -9.19 5.10
C ILE A 55 5.04 -8.53 4.90
N THR A 56 5.57 -8.61 3.67
CA THR A 56 6.69 -7.81 3.21
C THR A 56 6.20 -6.91 2.08
N VAL A 57 6.37 -5.58 2.25
CA VAL A 57 6.00 -4.60 1.23
C VAL A 57 7.21 -3.77 0.84
N GLN A 58 7.49 -3.69 -0.45
CA GLN A 58 8.42 -2.69 -1.00
C GLN A 58 7.61 -1.62 -1.72
N SER A 59 7.72 -0.38 -1.28
CA SER A 59 6.93 0.75 -1.80
C SER A 59 7.71 2.05 -1.78
N THR A 60 7.30 3.00 -2.63
CA THR A 60 7.70 4.41 -2.53
C THR A 60 7.07 5.14 -1.35
N GLN A 61 6.08 4.52 -0.68
CA GLN A 61 5.33 5.06 0.46
C GLN A 61 5.40 4.08 1.64
N PRO A 62 6.58 3.73 2.18
CA PRO A 62 6.74 2.65 3.15
C PRO A 62 5.89 2.85 4.43
N ASN A 63 5.69 4.10 4.85
CA ASN A 63 4.90 4.43 6.04
C ASN A 63 3.42 4.03 5.91
N LEU A 64 2.88 3.96 4.69
CA LEU A 64 1.50 3.54 4.43
C LEU A 64 1.26 2.05 4.72
N TYR A 65 2.32 1.27 4.94
CA TYR A 65 2.23 -0.19 5.11
C TYR A 65 2.76 -0.69 6.46
N GLN A 66 3.30 0.18 7.32
CA GLN A 66 3.94 -0.22 8.58
C GLN A 66 3.03 -0.97 9.55
N GLY A 67 1.71 -0.78 9.45
CA GLY A 67 0.72 -1.41 10.31
C GLY A 67 -0.05 -2.58 9.68
N LEU A 68 0.28 -3.00 8.45
CA LEU A 68 -0.46 -4.05 7.76
C LEU A 68 -0.34 -5.40 8.48
N LYS A 69 -1.47 -6.09 8.60
CA LYS A 69 -1.58 -7.45 9.12
C LYS A 69 -2.44 -8.29 8.21
N VAL A 70 -2.09 -9.57 8.07
CA VAL A 70 -2.95 -10.56 7.40
C VAL A 70 -4.16 -10.83 8.28
N SER A 71 -5.35 -10.54 7.78
CA SER A 71 -6.62 -10.90 8.45
C SER A 71 -7.20 -12.22 7.92
N TYR A 72 -6.83 -12.60 6.71
CA TYR A 72 -7.29 -13.83 6.08
C TYR A 72 -6.23 -14.34 5.11
N LEU A 73 -5.97 -15.64 5.17
CA LEU A 73 -5.15 -16.34 4.20
C LEU A 73 -5.71 -17.76 4.04
N ALA A 74 -6.09 -18.12 2.83
CA ALA A 74 -6.59 -19.45 2.53
C ALA A 74 -6.11 -19.90 1.15
N ARG A 75 -5.86 -21.20 1.02
CA ARG A 75 -5.55 -21.79 -0.27
C ARG A 75 -6.78 -21.72 -1.17
N HIS A 76 -6.62 -21.18 -2.38
CA HIS A 76 -7.69 -21.10 -3.37
C HIS A 76 -7.74 -22.36 -4.24
N ASN A 77 -6.59 -22.80 -4.74
CA ASN A 77 -6.40 -24.02 -5.54
C ASN A 77 -4.93 -24.51 -5.41
N GLU A 78 -4.49 -25.38 -6.32
CA GLU A 78 -3.11 -25.89 -6.31
C GLU A 78 -2.06 -24.81 -6.57
N ASP A 79 -2.45 -23.70 -7.20
CA ASP A 79 -1.55 -22.68 -7.75
C ASP A 79 -1.54 -21.34 -7.00
N ALA A 80 -2.53 -21.10 -6.13
CA ALA A 80 -2.72 -19.79 -5.52
C ALA A 80 -3.38 -19.80 -4.14
N TYR A 81 -3.14 -18.71 -3.41
CA TYR A 81 -3.76 -18.37 -2.14
C TYR A 81 -4.59 -17.09 -2.28
N THR A 82 -5.74 -17.03 -1.62
CA THR A 82 -6.48 -15.78 -1.41
C THR A 82 -6.01 -15.15 -0.10
N PHE A 83 -5.72 -13.85 -0.11
CA PHE A 83 -5.34 -13.12 1.09
C PHE A 83 -6.15 -11.84 1.26
N HIS A 84 -6.45 -11.49 2.51
CA HIS A 84 -6.88 -10.15 2.92
C HIS A 84 -5.94 -9.63 3.99
N SER A 85 -5.63 -8.35 3.91
CA SER A 85 -4.83 -7.64 4.88
C SER A 85 -5.40 -6.25 5.16
N TYR A 86 -5.20 -5.78 6.37
CA TYR A 86 -5.60 -4.43 6.77
C TYR A 86 -4.57 -3.80 7.70
N GLY A 87 -4.53 -2.47 7.73
CA GLY A 87 -3.66 -1.70 8.60
C GLY A 87 -4.35 -0.40 8.99
N VAL A 88 -4.22 -0.01 10.25
CA VAL A 88 -4.91 1.15 10.82
C VAL A 88 -3.90 2.24 11.17
N TYR A 89 -4.16 3.46 10.72
CA TYR A 89 -3.37 4.65 10.96
C TYR A 89 -4.23 5.69 11.66
N TYR A 90 -3.82 6.07 12.86
CA TYR A 90 -4.51 7.07 13.66
C TYR A 90 -3.82 8.42 13.50
N PHE A 91 -4.59 9.44 13.16
CA PHE A 91 -4.19 10.83 13.09
C PHE A 91 -5.05 11.60 14.07
N ASN A 92 -4.47 11.95 15.21
CA ASN A 92 -5.14 12.78 16.19
C ASN A 92 -4.50 14.17 16.18
N GLU A 93 -5.29 15.20 15.92
CA GLU A 93 -4.81 16.58 15.91
C GLU A 93 -4.77 17.17 17.34
N GLU A 94 -5.52 16.59 18.29
CA GLU A 94 -5.67 17.11 19.64
C GLU A 94 -5.39 16.04 20.71
N MET A 95 -4.73 16.43 21.81
CA MET A 95 -4.48 15.54 22.94
C MET A 95 -5.74 15.27 23.79
N THR A 96 -6.85 15.96 23.52
CA THR A 96 -8.15 15.88 24.22
C THR A 96 -9.29 15.44 23.30
N CYS A 97 -10.54 15.47 23.79
CA CYS A 97 -11.74 15.37 22.94
C CYS A 97 -11.67 16.43 21.84
N GLY A 98 -11.50 15.99 20.60
CA GLY A 98 -11.22 16.88 19.48
C GLY A 98 -11.31 16.16 18.15
N LYS A 99 -10.89 16.84 17.08
CA LYS A 99 -10.92 16.25 15.75
C LYS A 99 -9.94 15.08 15.65
N SER A 100 -10.44 13.95 15.18
CA SER A 100 -9.64 12.75 14.95
C SER A 100 -9.98 12.15 13.59
N GLU A 101 -8.94 11.61 12.95
CA GLU A 101 -9.03 10.91 11.68
C GLU A 101 -8.35 9.55 11.82
N THR A 102 -9.05 8.51 11.38
CA THR A 102 -8.50 7.16 11.26
C THR A 102 -8.51 6.76 9.80
N LEU A 103 -7.38 6.27 9.30
CA LEU A 103 -7.28 5.65 7.98
C LEU A 103 -7.07 4.15 8.14
N GLU A 104 -7.92 3.35 7.51
CA GLU A 104 -7.78 1.91 7.41
C GLU A 104 -7.41 1.56 5.97
N LEU A 105 -6.17 1.10 5.75
CA LEU A 105 -5.74 0.55 4.48
C LEU A 105 -6.20 -0.91 4.41
N PHE A 106 -6.86 -1.28 3.32
CA PHE A 106 -7.20 -2.66 2.98
C PHE A 106 -6.47 -3.06 1.70
N VAL A 107 -5.81 -4.21 1.73
CA VAL A 107 -5.17 -4.83 0.57
C VAL A 107 -5.61 -6.28 0.50
N SER A 108 -6.16 -6.69 -0.63
CA SER A 108 -6.61 -8.07 -0.87
C SER A 108 -6.25 -8.52 -2.28
N GLY A 109 -6.24 -9.83 -2.52
CA GLY A 109 -5.99 -10.37 -3.85
C GLY A 109 -5.61 -11.84 -3.80
N ARG A 110 -4.86 -12.26 -4.82
CA ARG A 110 -4.24 -13.59 -4.89
C ARG A 110 -2.73 -13.51 -4.72
N LEU A 111 -2.19 -14.54 -4.08
CA LEU A 111 -0.77 -14.84 -4.02
C LEU A 111 -0.49 -16.09 -4.85
N ASP A 112 0.68 -16.17 -5.45
CA ASP A 112 1.20 -17.41 -6.01
C ASP A 112 1.65 -18.39 -4.91
N ASN A 113 2.16 -19.55 -5.32
CA ASN A 113 2.68 -20.57 -4.40
C ASN A 113 3.95 -20.16 -3.62
N TYR A 114 4.57 -19.03 -3.96
CA TYR A 114 5.70 -18.44 -3.24
C TYR A 114 5.27 -17.32 -2.29
N GLY A 115 3.98 -16.99 -2.26
CA GLY A 115 3.43 -15.92 -1.42
C GLY A 115 3.57 -14.53 -2.04
N GLU A 116 3.94 -14.41 -3.31
CA GLU A 116 4.03 -13.13 -4.03
C GLU A 116 2.65 -12.74 -4.58
N ALA A 117 2.25 -11.48 -4.39
CA ALA A 117 0.96 -11.00 -4.84
C ALA A 117 0.90 -10.82 -6.37
N ILE A 118 -0.17 -11.35 -6.97
CA ILE A 118 -0.47 -11.17 -8.38
C ILE A 118 -1.07 -9.77 -8.56
N ALA A 119 -0.26 -8.82 -8.99
CA ALA A 119 -0.60 -7.39 -9.02
C ALA A 119 -1.91 -7.06 -9.75
N SER A 120 -2.21 -7.76 -10.86
CA SER A 120 -3.45 -7.58 -11.63
C SER A 120 -4.72 -8.04 -10.89
N GLU A 121 -4.57 -8.83 -9.83
CA GLU A 121 -5.67 -9.32 -8.99
C GLU A 121 -5.74 -8.60 -7.64
N MET A 122 -4.83 -7.67 -7.39
CA MET A 122 -4.83 -6.88 -6.16
C MET A 122 -5.94 -5.84 -6.16
N LYS A 123 -6.61 -5.71 -5.03
CA LYS A 123 -7.58 -4.66 -4.73
C LYS A 123 -7.09 -3.88 -3.52
N ILE A 124 -7.00 -2.57 -3.67
CA ILE A 124 -6.57 -1.66 -2.62
C ILE A 124 -7.70 -0.67 -2.35
N SER A 125 -8.03 -0.48 -1.08
CA SER A 125 -8.92 0.59 -0.64
C SER A 125 -8.41 1.23 0.65
N VAL A 126 -8.81 2.47 0.87
CA VAL A 126 -8.59 3.19 2.11
C VAL A 126 -9.93 3.63 2.64
N ASP A 127 -10.30 3.18 3.83
CA ASP A 127 -11.45 3.73 4.54
C ASP A 127 -10.95 4.83 5.46
N GLN A 128 -11.58 5.99 5.36
CA GLN A 128 -11.36 7.10 6.25
C GLN A 128 -12.54 7.21 7.20
N TRP A 129 -12.25 7.32 8.50
CA TRP A 129 -13.23 7.72 9.50
C TRP A 129 -12.79 9.05 10.10
N VAL A 130 -13.67 10.05 10.02
CA VAL A 130 -13.41 11.39 10.57
C VAL A 130 -14.47 11.71 11.62
N THR A 131 -14.03 12.12 12.80
CA THR A 131 -14.88 12.69 13.84
C THR A 131 -14.40 14.10 14.19
N LYS A 132 -15.34 14.99 14.56
CA LYS A 132 -15.05 16.30 15.14
C LYS A 132 -14.84 16.23 16.66
N ASP A 133 -15.27 15.13 17.27
CA ASP A 133 -15.22 14.89 18.70
C ASP A 133 -14.86 13.41 18.95
N SER A 134 -13.60 13.15 19.25
CA SER A 134 -13.09 11.80 19.52
C SER A 134 -13.69 11.15 20.77
N CYS A 135 -14.41 11.88 21.62
CA CYS A 135 -15.03 11.36 22.84
C CYS A 135 -16.46 10.87 22.63
N HIS A 136 -17.13 11.31 21.57
CA HIS A 136 -18.48 10.88 21.21
C HIS A 136 -18.38 10.23 19.83
N LEU A 137 -18.71 8.94 19.72
CA LEU A 137 -18.44 8.08 18.55
C LEU A 137 -19.20 8.46 17.24
N GLU A 138 -19.62 9.71 17.10
CA GLU A 138 -20.21 10.27 15.89
C GLU A 138 -19.10 10.61 14.89
N GLY A 139 -19.06 9.89 13.77
CA GLY A 139 -18.10 10.15 12.72
C GLY A 139 -18.64 9.76 11.36
N GLN A 140 -18.01 10.30 10.32
CA GLN A 140 -18.33 9.98 8.94
C GLN A 140 -17.29 9.00 8.40
N ARG A 141 -17.75 7.85 7.88
CA ARG A 141 -16.91 6.90 7.16
C ARG A 141 -17.01 7.15 5.65
N THR A 142 -15.87 7.20 4.98
CA THR A 142 -15.77 7.32 3.51
C THR A 142 -14.76 6.31 2.99
N SER A 143 -15.13 5.54 1.97
CA SER A 143 -14.25 4.53 1.35
C SER A 143 -13.69 5.02 0.02
N PHE A 144 -12.38 4.88 -0.15
CA PHE A 144 -11.61 5.28 -1.33
C PHE A 144 -11.01 4.06 -2.02
N MET A 145 -11.41 3.79 -3.26
CA MET A 145 -10.93 2.64 -4.02
C MET A 145 -9.85 3.02 -5.04
N TYR A 146 -8.93 2.09 -5.32
CA TYR A 146 -7.84 2.26 -6.27
C TYR A 146 -7.86 1.15 -7.34
N GLN A 147 -7.44 1.48 -8.56
CA GLN A 147 -7.29 0.56 -9.70
C GLN A 147 -6.05 0.87 -10.53
#